data_AF-A0A3D0D8F6-F1
#
_entry.id   AF-A0A3D0D8F6-F1
#
_cell.length_a   1.000
_cell.length_b   1.000
_cell.length_c   1.000
_cell.angle_alpha   90.00
_cell.angle_beta   90.00
_cell.angle_gamma   90.00
#
_symmetry.space_group_name_H-M   'P 1'
#
loop_
_entity.id
_entity.type
_entity.pdbx_description
1 polymer ?
#
loop_
_entity_poly.entity_id
_entity_poly.type
_entity_poly.pdbx_seq_one_letter_code
_entity_poly.pdbx_strand_id
1 'polypeptide(L)'
;MADDAGFAVALAIRERLFNDALLVAYTGIGLLRTLQADLPQGPPDVSIDAFLAPPRIICKSDHTLNITLQVWGSLKVILNGVEQTGNVVARLTLRIQPSFSVLGSNLMLGFDDPNQNDVTVTEWDFTVLGGGFSPEAESYLRSSAFRARLQAVSRSTIAGLALLLLIDISFLGDGILSAVKGMVAQSRVVDGALLLGLDIDIDTVSGSIQTNGDVNRLTDFARANDIAAATNAVAVPVLLQQVESQVRDQVAENGATLERLKITAQAGRFHVEGRASNNTGTANFSFNVIPALTASRPGKSFHYLPKNVFVKPRVWPALGFTTADVHVDVDPHTWLAVVSVIAGVINPIIPIAVFDMASSAAKHLNADIRSANTGTPVPRVQRLKPSRPGGPIVRVEIADYEITTLGTYIGITVRPQAPPGMLIGPTSIPSDLRAGPLEYSVRPPLGVQPDDPALRIRWTVIDASGTVLLNEDDVAAGRETFTFSPAVVGPGRSQLGIGVRVYRTLGAQITDFLNDSITLQIRGPLAPGTYVRWFYDVKNPQVVFDEQDQEWAYAGESVVRRHSRWHRTDRPCSNASKRSRYRYETEVRDSLPFSVAKIALHRTELCDYCFYGGPGGLRPSL
;
A
#
# COMPACT_ATOMS: atom_id res chain seq x y z
N MET A 1 8.99 -9.22 -28.91
CA MET A 1 8.46 -8.02 -29.61
C MET A 1 8.95 -6.81 -28.82
N ALA A 2 8.55 -5.59 -29.15
CA ALA A 2 8.74 -4.46 -28.23
C ALA A 2 7.54 -4.42 -27.27
N ASP A 3 7.78 -4.31 -25.96
CA ASP A 3 6.75 -4.44 -24.92
C ASP A 3 5.72 -3.29 -24.97
N ASP A 4 6.10 -2.15 -25.55
CA ASP A 4 5.29 -0.97 -25.81
C ASP A 4 4.32 -1.10 -27.00
N ALA A 5 4.48 -2.10 -27.87
CA ALA A 5 3.68 -2.30 -29.09
C ALA A 5 3.53 -1.08 -30.05
N GLY A 6 4.38 -0.06 -29.95
CA GLY A 6 4.31 1.19 -30.73
C GLY A 6 3.65 2.37 -30.02
N PHE A 7 3.15 2.18 -28.80
CA PHE A 7 2.65 3.26 -27.93
C PHE A 7 3.81 4.09 -27.36
N ALA A 8 3.53 5.33 -26.93
CA ALA A 8 4.49 6.11 -26.15
C ALA A 8 4.76 5.46 -24.79
N VAL A 9 3.70 5.03 -24.12
CA VAL A 9 3.74 4.17 -22.93
C VAL A 9 2.70 3.06 -23.04
N ALA A 10 3.12 1.83 -22.81
CA ALA A 10 2.21 0.73 -22.48
C ALA A 10 2.23 0.45 -20.97
N LEU A 11 1.10 -0.02 -20.44
CA LEU A 11 0.95 -0.53 -19.07
C LEU A 11 0.38 -1.95 -19.09
N ALA A 12 0.85 -2.79 -18.18
CA ALA A 12 0.26 -4.10 -17.86
C ALA A 12 -0.08 -4.15 -16.37
N ILE A 13 -1.34 -4.44 -16.04
CA ILE A 13 -1.87 -4.43 -14.67
C ILE A 13 -2.58 -5.77 -14.41
N ARG A 14 -2.10 -6.56 -13.44
CA ARG A 14 -2.58 -7.93 -13.24
C ARG A 14 -3.90 -8.04 -12.47
N GLU A 15 -4.69 -9.06 -12.78
CA GLU A 15 -5.92 -9.47 -12.04
C GLU A 15 -5.68 -9.49 -10.53
N ARG A 16 -4.50 -10.00 -10.12
CA ARG A 16 -4.13 -10.04 -8.70
C ARG A 16 -4.19 -8.67 -8.04
N LEU A 17 -3.67 -7.61 -8.69
CA LEU A 17 -3.64 -6.28 -8.09
C LEU A 17 -5.05 -5.74 -7.88
N PHE A 18 -5.93 -5.89 -8.86
CA PHE A 18 -7.33 -5.50 -8.71
C PHE A 18 -8.00 -6.18 -7.51
N ASN A 19 -7.76 -7.48 -7.32
CA ASN A 19 -8.30 -8.24 -6.19
C ASN A 19 -7.65 -7.85 -4.84
N ASP A 20 -6.32 -7.74 -4.78
CA ASP A 20 -5.58 -7.30 -3.58
C ASP A 20 -6.00 -5.86 -3.17
N ALA A 21 -6.25 -4.97 -4.14
CA ALA A 21 -6.72 -3.60 -3.92
C ALA A 21 -8.20 -3.52 -3.48
N LEU A 22 -9.10 -4.24 -4.15
CA LEU A 22 -10.52 -4.35 -3.76
C LEU A 22 -10.66 -4.91 -2.34
N LEU A 23 -9.90 -5.94 -1.99
CA LEU A 23 -9.94 -6.56 -0.67
C LEU A 23 -9.42 -5.62 0.44
N VAL A 24 -8.37 -4.84 0.16
CA VAL A 24 -7.92 -3.75 1.05
C VAL A 24 -9.02 -2.70 1.21
N ALA A 25 -9.57 -2.21 0.10
CA ALA A 25 -10.56 -1.13 0.07
C ALA A 25 -11.88 -1.49 0.76
N TYR A 26 -12.32 -2.74 0.62
CA TYR A 26 -13.49 -3.31 1.29
C TYR A 26 -13.37 -3.25 2.83
N THR A 27 -12.18 -3.46 3.38
CA THR A 27 -11.93 -3.27 4.83
C THR A 27 -11.78 -1.81 5.27
N GLY A 28 -11.63 -0.90 4.31
CA GLY A 28 -11.74 0.54 4.51
C GLY A 28 -13.19 1.03 4.50
N ILE A 29 -13.36 2.33 4.26
CA ILE A 29 -14.68 3.00 4.12
C ILE A 29 -15.09 3.16 2.64
N GLY A 30 -14.25 2.71 1.70
CA GLY A 30 -14.31 3.15 0.30
C GLY A 30 -15.16 2.29 -0.64
N LEU A 31 -15.51 1.07 -0.24
CA LEU A 31 -16.36 0.19 -1.04
C LEU A 31 -17.73 0.00 -0.39
N LEU A 32 -18.79 0.01 -1.22
CA LEU A 32 -20.14 -0.31 -0.80
C LEU A 32 -20.23 -1.78 -0.33
N ARG A 33 -20.85 -2.00 0.84
CA ARG A 33 -21.06 -3.33 1.44
C ARG A 33 -22.52 -3.76 1.49
N THR A 34 -23.45 -2.86 1.21
CA THR A 34 -24.89 -3.12 1.21
C THR A 34 -25.51 -2.57 -0.07
N LEU A 35 -26.23 -3.43 -0.79
CA LEU A 35 -27.05 -3.06 -1.93
C LEU A 35 -28.50 -2.96 -1.44
N GLN A 36 -28.88 -1.74 -1.06
CA GLN A 36 -30.26 -1.38 -0.72
C GLN A 36 -30.82 -0.53 -1.87
N ALA A 37 -31.74 -1.09 -2.66
CA ALA A 37 -32.29 -0.41 -3.84
C ALA A 37 -33.67 -0.92 -4.24
N ASP A 38 -34.56 0.00 -4.62
CA ASP A 38 -35.74 -0.31 -5.43
C ASP A 38 -35.33 -0.39 -6.91
N LEU A 39 -35.73 -1.46 -7.60
CA LEU A 39 -35.36 -1.66 -9.00
C LEU A 39 -36.28 -0.82 -9.91
N PRO A 40 -35.74 0.00 -10.83
CA PRO A 40 -36.56 0.89 -11.67
C PRO A 40 -37.46 0.10 -12.63
N GLN A 41 -38.51 0.73 -13.17
CA GLN A 41 -39.43 0.15 -14.17
C GLN A 41 -40.29 -1.03 -13.66
N GLY A 42 -41.10 -0.82 -12.63
CA GLY A 42 -42.21 -1.73 -12.28
C GLY A 42 -43.44 -1.57 -13.19
N PRO A 43 -44.47 -2.42 -13.07
CA PRO A 43 -44.56 -3.58 -12.18
C PRO A 43 -43.96 -4.88 -12.79
N PRO A 44 -43.72 -5.94 -11.99
CA PRO A 44 -43.84 -5.99 -10.54
C PRO A 44 -42.84 -5.05 -9.87
N ASP A 45 -43.18 -4.52 -8.71
CA ASP A 45 -42.24 -3.73 -7.93
C ASP A 45 -41.29 -4.68 -7.20
N VAL A 46 -40.00 -4.34 -7.16
CA VAL A 46 -38.95 -5.22 -6.63
C VAL A 46 -37.95 -4.37 -5.88
N SER A 47 -37.55 -4.81 -4.70
CA SER A 47 -36.45 -4.22 -3.96
C SER A 47 -35.49 -5.27 -3.41
N ILE A 48 -34.24 -4.87 -3.29
CA ILE A 48 -33.15 -5.65 -2.74
C ILE A 48 -32.62 -4.92 -1.50
N ASP A 49 -32.40 -5.65 -0.42
CA ASP A 49 -31.69 -5.20 0.77
C ASP A 49 -30.72 -6.31 1.18
N ALA A 50 -29.49 -6.24 0.65
CA ALA A 50 -28.54 -7.33 0.77
C ALA A 50 -27.10 -6.87 1.00
N PHE A 51 -26.39 -7.63 1.82
CA PHE A 51 -24.96 -7.48 2.05
C PHE A 51 -24.17 -8.05 0.86
N LEU A 52 -23.10 -7.34 0.48
CA LEU A 52 -22.20 -7.66 -0.61
C LEU A 52 -20.89 -8.21 -0.04
N ALA A 53 -20.48 -9.40 -0.47
CA ALA A 53 -19.14 -9.92 -0.21
C ALA A 53 -18.05 -9.06 -0.88
N PRO A 54 -16.76 -9.22 -0.51
CA PRO A 54 -15.67 -8.64 -1.28
C PRO A 54 -15.77 -9.04 -2.76
N PRO A 55 -15.86 -8.09 -3.71
CA PRO A 55 -15.88 -8.42 -5.13
C PRO A 55 -14.57 -9.07 -5.57
N ARG A 56 -14.67 -10.02 -6.50
CA ARG A 56 -13.52 -10.57 -7.23
C ARG A 56 -13.56 -10.13 -8.69
N ILE A 57 -12.48 -9.52 -9.18
CA ILE A 57 -12.26 -9.30 -10.62
C ILE A 57 -11.60 -10.54 -11.23
N ILE A 58 -12.05 -10.90 -12.44
CA ILE A 58 -11.39 -11.88 -13.31
C ILE A 58 -11.13 -11.22 -14.67
N CYS A 59 -9.88 -11.22 -15.13
CA CYS A 59 -9.52 -10.70 -16.44
C CYS A 59 -9.73 -11.77 -17.51
N LYS A 60 -10.51 -11.49 -18.57
CA LYS A 60 -10.90 -12.47 -19.58
C LYS A 60 -10.25 -12.25 -20.94
N SER A 61 -10.01 -13.35 -21.64
CA SER A 61 -9.49 -13.40 -23.00
C SER A 61 -10.46 -12.89 -24.08
N ASP A 62 -11.73 -12.65 -23.74
CA ASP A 62 -12.74 -12.00 -24.59
C ASP A 62 -12.68 -10.46 -24.52
N HIS A 63 -11.61 -9.92 -23.94
CA HIS A 63 -11.33 -8.50 -23.75
C HIS A 63 -12.23 -7.78 -22.72
N THR A 64 -12.81 -8.53 -21.77
CA THR A 64 -13.63 -7.97 -20.67
C THR A 64 -13.13 -8.28 -19.25
N LEU A 65 -13.57 -7.47 -18.27
CA LEU A 65 -13.36 -7.69 -16.84
C LEU A 65 -14.66 -8.26 -16.23
N ASN A 66 -14.61 -9.45 -15.65
CA ASN A 66 -15.76 -10.01 -14.93
C ASN A 66 -15.64 -9.72 -13.42
N ILE A 67 -16.50 -8.84 -12.89
CA ILE A 67 -16.68 -8.67 -11.45
C ILE A 67 -17.68 -9.72 -10.95
N THR A 68 -17.23 -10.66 -10.13
CA THR A 68 -18.08 -11.61 -9.40
C THR A 68 -18.33 -11.11 -7.98
N LEU A 69 -19.59 -11.07 -7.59
CA LEU A 69 -20.07 -10.73 -6.25
C LEU A 69 -20.89 -11.90 -5.69
N GLN A 70 -20.63 -12.28 -4.45
CA GLN A 70 -21.58 -13.05 -3.64
C GLN A 70 -22.42 -12.07 -2.82
N VAL A 71 -23.72 -12.32 -2.71
CA VAL A 71 -24.69 -11.41 -2.11
C VAL A 71 -25.58 -12.20 -1.15
N TRP A 72 -25.98 -11.65 0.00
CA TRP A 72 -26.97 -12.27 0.88
C TRP A 72 -27.80 -11.25 1.65
N GLY A 73 -29.09 -11.53 1.80
CA GLY A 73 -30.05 -10.63 2.44
C GLY A 73 -31.46 -10.87 1.93
N SER A 74 -32.28 -9.83 1.92
CA SER A 74 -33.69 -9.88 1.52
C SER A 74 -33.89 -9.49 0.06
N LEU A 75 -34.75 -10.25 -0.63
CA LEU A 75 -35.42 -9.82 -1.86
C LEU A 75 -36.92 -9.70 -1.57
N LYS A 76 -37.51 -8.57 -1.97
CA LYS A 76 -38.93 -8.27 -1.88
C LYS A 76 -39.50 -8.05 -3.28
N VAL A 77 -40.65 -8.65 -3.58
CA VAL A 77 -41.35 -8.48 -4.87
C VAL A 77 -42.86 -8.35 -4.63
N ILE A 78 -43.49 -7.40 -5.33
CA ILE A 78 -44.94 -7.19 -5.30
C ILE A 78 -45.50 -7.64 -6.66
N LEU A 79 -46.11 -8.82 -6.69
CA LEU A 79 -46.68 -9.44 -7.89
C LEU A 79 -48.18 -9.61 -7.72
N ASN A 80 -48.98 -9.12 -8.68
CA ASN A 80 -50.45 -9.14 -8.64
C ASN A 80 -51.05 -8.52 -7.36
N GLY A 81 -50.37 -7.51 -6.79
CA GLY A 81 -50.75 -6.86 -5.53
C GLY A 81 -50.38 -7.64 -4.26
N VAL A 82 -49.77 -8.82 -4.37
CA VAL A 82 -49.27 -9.61 -3.24
C VAL A 82 -47.78 -9.34 -3.04
N GLU A 83 -47.42 -8.84 -1.86
CA GLU A 83 -46.04 -8.73 -1.41
C GLU A 83 -45.49 -10.10 -1.01
N GLN A 84 -44.32 -10.44 -1.52
CA GLN A 84 -43.58 -11.67 -1.22
C GLN A 84 -42.14 -11.32 -0.88
N THR A 85 -41.61 -11.93 0.19
CA THR A 85 -40.28 -11.61 0.71
C THR A 85 -39.53 -12.91 1.03
N GLY A 86 -38.30 -13.01 0.53
CA GLY A 86 -37.43 -14.16 0.72
C GLY A 86 -36.01 -13.73 1.04
N ASN A 87 -35.44 -14.31 2.10
CA ASN A 87 -34.02 -14.22 2.38
C ASN A 87 -33.27 -15.15 1.43
N VAL A 88 -32.23 -14.65 0.77
CA VAL A 88 -31.46 -15.38 -0.25
C VAL A 88 -29.96 -15.30 0.00
N VAL A 89 -29.24 -16.28 -0.57
CA VAL A 89 -27.85 -16.10 -1.02
C VAL A 89 -27.85 -16.12 -2.54
N ALA A 90 -27.15 -15.17 -3.16
CA ALA A 90 -27.11 -15.00 -4.60
C ALA A 90 -25.68 -14.82 -5.11
N ARG A 91 -25.49 -15.08 -6.41
CA ARG A 91 -24.28 -14.77 -7.16
C ARG A 91 -24.64 -13.83 -8.30
N LEU A 92 -23.85 -12.77 -8.42
CA LEU A 92 -23.94 -11.77 -9.48
C LEU A 92 -22.59 -11.68 -10.19
N THR A 93 -22.57 -11.92 -11.52
CA THR A 93 -21.37 -11.71 -12.34
C THR A 93 -21.63 -10.63 -13.39
N LEU A 94 -20.94 -9.51 -13.22
CA LEU A 94 -21.00 -8.32 -14.08
C LEU A 94 -19.81 -8.36 -15.05
N ARG A 95 -20.09 -8.34 -16.36
CA ARG A 95 -19.07 -8.25 -17.41
C ARG A 95 -18.91 -6.79 -17.80
N ILE A 96 -17.68 -6.28 -17.73
CA ILE A 96 -17.33 -4.90 -18.00
C ILE A 96 -16.43 -4.80 -19.23
N GLN A 97 -16.76 -3.89 -20.15
CA GLN A 97 -15.88 -3.50 -21.25
C GLN A 97 -15.15 -2.20 -20.82
N PRO A 98 -13.86 -2.25 -20.42
CA PRO A 98 -13.24 -1.11 -19.77
C PRO A 98 -12.70 -0.07 -20.77
N SER A 99 -13.21 1.16 -20.72
CA SER A 99 -12.63 2.33 -21.39
C SER A 99 -11.84 3.18 -20.38
N PHE A 100 -10.74 3.82 -20.77
CA PHE A 100 -9.95 4.66 -19.86
C PHE A 100 -9.58 6.00 -20.49
N SER A 101 -9.66 7.08 -19.72
CA SER A 101 -9.22 8.44 -20.09
C SER A 101 -8.24 9.01 -19.08
N VAL A 102 -7.30 9.87 -19.50
CA VAL A 102 -6.28 10.43 -18.61
C VAL A 102 -6.78 11.73 -17.97
N LEU A 103 -7.05 11.69 -16.66
CA LEU A 103 -7.49 12.84 -15.86
C LEU A 103 -6.40 13.21 -14.83
N GLY A 104 -5.54 14.15 -15.21
CA GLY A 104 -4.40 14.56 -14.40
C GLY A 104 -3.38 13.42 -14.28
N SER A 105 -3.01 13.02 -13.06
CA SER A 105 -2.13 11.87 -12.82
C SER A 105 -2.86 10.52 -12.83
N ASN A 106 -4.14 10.44 -13.19
CA ASN A 106 -4.94 9.22 -13.07
C ASN A 106 -5.47 8.76 -14.43
N LEU A 107 -5.52 7.44 -14.62
CA LEU A 107 -6.43 6.81 -15.58
C LEU A 107 -7.81 6.71 -14.94
N MET A 108 -8.81 7.27 -15.60
CA MET A 108 -10.20 7.24 -15.20
C MET A 108 -10.99 6.20 -16.02
N LEU A 109 -11.57 5.20 -15.36
CA LEU A 109 -12.47 4.21 -16.00
C LEU A 109 -13.77 4.91 -16.46
N GLY A 110 -14.00 4.95 -17.76
CA GLY A 110 -15.20 5.52 -18.39
C GLY A 110 -16.32 4.50 -18.57
N PHE A 111 -17.56 5.00 -18.67
CA PHE A 111 -18.77 4.21 -18.91
C PHE A 111 -19.63 4.91 -19.97
N ASP A 112 -19.01 5.21 -21.11
CA ASP A 112 -19.49 6.19 -22.07
C ASP A 112 -20.31 5.59 -23.23
N ASP A 113 -20.60 4.29 -23.26
CA ASP A 113 -21.50 3.71 -24.27
C ASP A 113 -22.93 4.24 -24.08
N PRO A 114 -23.50 4.98 -25.07
CA PRO A 114 -24.89 5.42 -25.01
C PRO A 114 -25.88 4.24 -25.03
N ASN A 115 -25.47 3.07 -25.54
CA ASN A 115 -26.27 1.85 -25.58
C ASN A 115 -26.17 1.01 -24.28
N GLN A 116 -25.36 1.45 -23.30
CA GLN A 116 -25.25 0.88 -21.94
C GLN A 116 -24.65 -0.53 -21.82
N ASN A 117 -23.88 -1.00 -22.80
CA ASN A 117 -23.27 -2.33 -22.81
C ASN A 117 -21.96 -2.42 -22.00
N ASP A 118 -21.40 -1.29 -21.56
CA ASP A 118 -20.16 -1.24 -20.78
C ASP A 118 -20.21 -2.09 -19.50
N VAL A 119 -21.41 -2.32 -18.95
CA VAL A 119 -21.65 -3.13 -17.75
C VAL A 119 -22.86 -4.03 -18.02
N THR A 120 -22.66 -5.34 -18.13
CA THR A 120 -23.72 -6.33 -18.43
C THR A 120 -23.86 -7.40 -17.35
N VAL A 121 -25.11 -7.74 -16.97
CA VAL A 121 -25.39 -8.83 -16.01
C VAL A 121 -25.36 -10.16 -16.75
N THR A 122 -24.23 -10.87 -16.66
CA THR A 122 -24.04 -12.16 -17.33
C THR A 122 -24.53 -13.35 -16.52
N GLU A 123 -24.40 -13.28 -15.20
CA GLU A 123 -24.83 -14.31 -14.26
C GLU A 123 -25.66 -13.66 -13.15
N TRP A 124 -26.85 -14.20 -12.92
CA TRP A 124 -27.65 -13.95 -11.72
C TRP A 124 -28.35 -15.24 -11.37
N ASP A 125 -28.04 -15.78 -10.20
CA ASP A 125 -28.65 -16.97 -9.62
C ASP A 125 -28.73 -16.82 -8.10
N PHE A 126 -29.73 -17.44 -7.48
CA PHE A 126 -29.97 -17.35 -6.04
C PHE A 126 -30.61 -18.61 -5.46
N THR A 127 -30.35 -18.84 -4.17
CA THR A 127 -30.93 -19.89 -3.34
C THR A 127 -31.68 -19.23 -2.19
N VAL A 128 -32.96 -19.58 -2.00
CA VAL A 128 -33.76 -19.10 -0.87
C VAL A 128 -33.29 -19.79 0.42
N LEU A 129 -32.99 -19.01 1.44
CA LEU A 129 -32.55 -19.43 2.78
C LEU A 129 -33.70 -19.42 3.80
N GLY A 130 -34.76 -18.65 3.54
CA GLY A 130 -35.94 -18.54 4.39
C GLY A 130 -36.95 -17.53 3.84
N GLY A 131 -38.20 -17.55 4.34
CA GLY A 131 -39.32 -16.90 3.64
C GLY A 131 -39.72 -17.74 2.42
N GLY A 132 -40.22 -17.11 1.36
CA GLY A 132 -40.54 -17.82 0.12
C GLY A 132 -41.14 -16.95 -0.97
N PHE A 133 -41.10 -17.47 -2.20
CA PHE A 133 -41.72 -16.89 -3.38
C PHE A 133 -42.70 -17.89 -4.01
N SER A 134 -43.73 -17.41 -4.68
CA SER A 134 -44.56 -18.24 -5.55
C SER A 134 -43.79 -18.58 -6.84
N PRO A 135 -44.15 -19.66 -7.56
CA PRO A 135 -43.44 -20.08 -8.78
C PRO A 135 -43.35 -18.97 -9.84
N GLU A 136 -44.37 -18.10 -9.92
CA GLU A 136 -44.42 -16.95 -10.83
C GLU A 136 -43.42 -15.86 -10.42
N ALA A 137 -43.31 -15.59 -9.11
CA ALA A 137 -42.38 -14.61 -8.56
C ALA A 137 -40.92 -15.09 -8.66
N GLU A 138 -40.64 -16.36 -8.38
CA GLU A 138 -39.29 -16.92 -8.59
C GLU A 138 -38.92 -16.96 -10.07
N SER A 139 -39.82 -17.38 -10.96
CA SER A 139 -39.62 -17.35 -12.42
C SER A 139 -39.31 -15.92 -12.90
N TYR A 140 -40.04 -14.92 -12.40
CA TYR A 140 -39.76 -13.51 -12.67
C TYR A 140 -38.38 -13.08 -12.14
N LEU A 141 -38.00 -13.40 -10.90
CA LEU A 141 -36.70 -13.04 -10.31
C LEU A 141 -35.50 -13.72 -11.00
N ARG A 142 -35.73 -14.77 -11.79
CA ARG A 142 -34.72 -15.46 -12.63
C ARG A 142 -34.72 -14.99 -14.10
N SER A 143 -35.71 -14.19 -14.49
CA SER A 143 -35.93 -13.76 -15.87
C SER A 143 -34.82 -12.84 -16.43
N SER A 144 -34.84 -12.62 -17.74
CA SER A 144 -34.05 -11.56 -18.39
C SER A 144 -34.53 -10.16 -18.01
N ALA A 145 -35.83 -9.96 -17.76
CA ALA A 145 -36.40 -8.66 -17.38
C ALA A 145 -35.91 -8.19 -16.00
N PHE A 146 -35.87 -9.08 -15.01
CA PHE A 146 -35.26 -8.78 -13.71
C PHE A 146 -33.76 -8.47 -13.86
N ARG A 147 -33.01 -9.26 -14.64
CA ARG A 147 -31.58 -9.02 -14.89
C ARG A 147 -31.30 -7.67 -15.56
N ALA A 148 -32.12 -7.23 -16.51
CA ALA A 148 -31.99 -5.91 -17.13
C ALA A 148 -32.20 -4.76 -16.11
N ARG A 149 -33.17 -4.89 -15.20
CA ARG A 149 -33.39 -3.93 -14.10
C ARG A 149 -32.22 -3.94 -13.10
N LEU A 150 -31.69 -5.11 -12.76
CA LEU A 150 -30.50 -5.25 -11.92
C LEU A 150 -29.23 -4.67 -12.58
N GLN A 151 -29.12 -4.74 -13.92
CA GLN A 151 -28.01 -4.14 -14.67
C GLN A 151 -27.99 -2.62 -14.53
N ALA A 152 -29.14 -1.96 -14.63
CA ALA A 152 -29.24 -0.51 -14.44
C ALA A 152 -28.77 -0.06 -13.05
N VAL A 153 -29.20 -0.76 -12.00
CA VAL A 153 -28.75 -0.52 -10.61
C VAL A 153 -27.25 -0.85 -10.42
N SER A 154 -26.76 -1.90 -11.08
CA SER A 154 -25.35 -2.30 -11.01
C SER A 154 -24.43 -1.27 -11.67
N ARG A 155 -24.82 -0.70 -12.82
CA ARG A 155 -24.06 0.37 -13.51
C ARG A 155 -23.98 1.63 -12.67
N SER A 156 -25.09 2.10 -12.08
CA SER A 156 -25.07 3.27 -11.19
C SER A 156 -24.25 3.04 -9.92
N THR A 157 -24.30 1.82 -9.36
CA THR A 157 -23.48 1.42 -8.21
C THR A 157 -21.98 1.45 -8.56
N ILE A 158 -21.56 0.85 -9.66
CA ILE A 158 -20.14 0.84 -10.08
C ILE A 158 -19.65 2.25 -10.42
N ALA A 159 -20.48 3.09 -11.05
CA ALA A 159 -20.16 4.49 -11.31
C ALA A 159 -20.00 5.34 -10.02
N GLY A 160 -20.40 4.83 -8.85
CA GLY A 160 -20.09 5.41 -7.53
C GLY A 160 -18.80 4.89 -6.88
N LEU A 161 -18.20 3.81 -7.38
CA LEU A 161 -17.03 3.16 -6.77
C LEU A 161 -15.72 3.79 -7.23
N ALA A 162 -15.35 4.92 -6.62
CA ALA A 162 -14.13 5.70 -6.89
C ALA A 162 -12.81 4.88 -7.01
N LEU A 163 -12.74 3.71 -6.35
CA LEU A 163 -11.58 2.80 -6.36
C LEU A 163 -11.47 1.91 -7.59
N LEU A 164 -12.56 1.70 -8.34
CA LEU A 164 -12.52 1.14 -9.69
C LEU A 164 -12.37 2.23 -10.74
N LEU A 165 -12.74 3.47 -10.38
CA LEU A 165 -12.70 4.61 -11.29
C LEU A 165 -11.29 5.19 -11.50
N LEU A 166 -10.37 5.13 -10.53
CA LEU A 166 -9.09 5.84 -10.62
C LEU A 166 -7.87 4.93 -10.39
N ILE A 167 -6.96 4.89 -11.37
CA ILE A 167 -5.63 4.27 -11.26
C ILE A 167 -4.59 5.38 -11.36
N ASP A 168 -3.85 5.64 -10.27
CA ASP A 168 -2.77 6.64 -10.28
C ASP A 168 -1.58 6.15 -11.13
N ILE A 169 -1.20 6.97 -12.10
CA ILE A 169 -0.08 6.79 -13.02
C ILE A 169 1.00 7.86 -12.82
N SER A 170 1.00 8.57 -11.68
CA SER A 170 2.05 9.52 -11.25
C SER A 170 3.50 9.02 -11.48
N PHE A 171 3.71 7.71 -11.35
CA PHE A 171 5.01 7.06 -11.59
C PHE A 171 5.53 7.13 -13.04
N LEU A 172 4.72 7.56 -14.01
CA LEU A 172 5.16 7.82 -15.40
C LEU A 172 5.90 9.14 -15.58
N GLY A 173 5.87 10.03 -14.57
CA GLY A 173 6.58 11.31 -14.60
C GLY A 173 5.85 12.43 -15.34
N ASP A 174 6.06 13.67 -14.88
CA ASP A 174 5.26 14.84 -15.26
C ASP A 174 5.28 15.15 -16.77
N GLY A 175 6.38 14.81 -17.48
CA GLY A 175 6.48 15.00 -18.92
C GLY A 175 5.52 14.11 -19.71
N ILE A 176 5.51 12.80 -19.44
CA ILE A 176 4.53 11.87 -20.03
C ILE A 176 3.11 12.28 -19.64
N LEU A 177 2.86 12.56 -18.36
CA LEU A 177 1.53 12.91 -17.85
C LEU A 177 0.99 14.21 -18.46
N SER A 178 1.86 15.16 -18.80
CA SER A 178 1.50 16.37 -19.54
C SER A 178 1.17 16.07 -21.00
N ALA A 179 1.94 15.18 -21.65
CA ALA A 179 1.74 14.79 -23.05
C ALA A 179 0.49 13.93 -23.28
N VAL A 180 0.13 13.04 -22.35
CA VAL A 180 -1.08 12.18 -22.46
C VAL A 180 -2.35 12.81 -21.88
N LYS A 181 -2.29 14.06 -21.39
CA LYS A 181 -3.35 14.69 -20.60
C LYS A 181 -4.66 14.84 -21.41
N GLY A 182 -5.73 14.21 -20.92
CA GLY A 182 -7.04 14.24 -21.57
C GLY A 182 -7.19 13.26 -22.74
N MET A 183 -6.18 12.45 -23.05
CA MET A 183 -6.27 11.40 -24.06
C MET A 183 -7.03 10.17 -23.56
N VAL A 184 -7.55 9.38 -24.49
CA VAL A 184 -8.16 8.06 -24.22
C VAL A 184 -7.09 6.99 -24.40
N ALA A 185 -6.91 6.14 -23.39
CA ALA A 185 -5.99 5.00 -23.48
C ALA A 185 -6.65 3.86 -24.28
N GLN A 186 -5.94 3.29 -25.25
CA GLN A 186 -6.38 2.06 -25.90
C GLN A 186 -6.30 0.91 -24.89
N SER A 187 -7.40 0.19 -24.64
CA SER A 187 -7.48 -0.84 -23.61
C SER A 187 -7.68 -2.25 -24.19
N ARG A 188 -7.12 -3.26 -23.53
CA ARG A 188 -7.34 -4.67 -23.86
C ARG A 188 -7.19 -5.56 -22.63
N VAL A 189 -8.19 -6.37 -22.34
CA VAL A 189 -8.06 -7.41 -21.32
C VAL A 189 -7.54 -8.69 -21.95
N VAL A 190 -6.61 -9.35 -21.27
CA VAL A 190 -6.13 -10.71 -21.58
C VAL A 190 -6.33 -11.60 -20.35
N ASP A 191 -6.13 -12.90 -20.47
CA ASP A 191 -6.25 -13.80 -19.32
C ASP A 191 -5.28 -13.38 -18.20
N GLY A 192 -5.82 -13.06 -17.02
CA GLY A 192 -5.06 -12.60 -15.87
C GLY A 192 -4.51 -11.16 -15.88
N ALA A 193 -4.71 -10.34 -16.93
CA ALA A 193 -4.22 -8.94 -16.96
C ALA A 193 -5.08 -7.96 -17.79
N LEU A 194 -5.10 -6.70 -17.35
CA LEU A 194 -5.49 -5.53 -18.16
C LEU A 194 -4.23 -4.93 -18.79
N LEU A 195 -4.28 -4.67 -20.09
CA LEU A 195 -3.24 -4.00 -20.85
C LEU A 195 -3.79 -2.66 -21.35
N LEU A 196 -2.96 -1.62 -21.31
CA LEU A 196 -3.30 -0.27 -21.76
C LEU A 196 -2.17 0.29 -22.64
N GLY A 197 -2.53 1.03 -23.66
CA GLY A 197 -1.63 1.80 -24.51
C GLY A 197 -1.99 3.28 -24.49
N LEU A 198 -0.97 4.12 -24.26
CA LEU A 198 -1.04 5.57 -24.32
C LEU A 198 -0.15 6.04 -25.48
N ASP A 199 -0.76 6.65 -26.48
CA ASP A 199 -0.03 7.39 -27.51
C ASP A 199 0.22 8.84 -27.06
N ILE A 200 1.16 9.51 -27.73
CA ILE A 200 1.34 10.96 -27.65
C ILE A 200 1.38 11.57 -29.05
N ASP A 201 0.99 12.83 -29.14
CA ASP A 201 1.17 13.69 -30.31
C ASP A 201 1.49 15.09 -29.78
N ILE A 202 2.78 15.45 -29.74
CA ILE A 202 3.25 16.71 -29.16
C ILE A 202 4.34 17.37 -30.00
N ASP A 203 4.31 18.69 -30.09
CA ASP A 203 5.43 19.49 -30.60
C ASP A 203 6.50 19.66 -29.51
N THR A 204 7.75 19.33 -29.83
CA THR A 204 8.91 19.56 -28.95
C THR A 204 9.94 20.47 -29.63
N VAL A 205 10.90 20.98 -28.86
CA VAL A 205 11.97 21.87 -29.35
C VAL A 205 12.82 21.21 -30.45
N SER A 206 12.86 19.88 -30.52
CA SER A 206 13.60 19.08 -31.50
C SER A 206 12.73 18.49 -32.63
N GLY A 207 11.43 18.79 -32.65
CA GLY A 207 10.46 18.32 -33.66
C GLY A 207 9.17 17.78 -33.03
N SER A 208 8.19 17.42 -33.86
CA SER A 208 6.99 16.72 -33.38
C SER A 208 7.32 15.26 -33.03
N ILE A 209 6.77 14.81 -31.90
CA ILE A 209 6.88 13.44 -31.41
C ILE A 209 5.47 12.85 -31.40
N GLN A 210 5.23 11.95 -32.35
CA GLN A 210 3.97 11.22 -32.48
C GLN A 210 4.23 9.72 -32.34
N THR A 211 3.37 9.01 -31.59
CA THR A 211 3.30 7.54 -31.58
C THR A 211 1.94 7.05 -32.09
N ASN A 212 1.89 5.80 -32.54
CA ASN A 212 0.67 5.18 -33.07
C ASN A 212 0.71 3.67 -32.72
N GLY A 213 0.30 3.33 -31.50
CA GLY A 213 0.33 1.95 -31.00
C GLY A 213 -0.85 1.10 -31.46
N ASP A 214 -0.65 -0.23 -31.48
CA ASP A 214 -1.68 -1.22 -31.74
C ASP A 214 -1.92 -2.08 -30.50
N VAL A 215 -3.07 -1.88 -29.85
CA VAL A 215 -3.46 -2.60 -28.64
C VAL A 215 -3.57 -4.12 -28.84
N ASN A 216 -3.78 -4.59 -30.08
CA ASN A 216 -3.84 -6.01 -30.40
C ASN A 216 -2.48 -6.71 -30.35
N ARG A 217 -1.39 -5.94 -30.36
CA ARG A 217 -0.01 -6.42 -30.24
C ARG A 217 0.51 -6.38 -28.80
N LEU A 218 -0.21 -5.75 -27.87
CA LEU A 218 0.08 -5.85 -26.44
C LEU A 218 -0.22 -7.26 -25.92
N THR A 219 0.69 -7.76 -25.08
CA THR A 219 0.62 -9.02 -24.31
C THR A 219 0.94 -8.73 -22.84
N ASP A 220 0.75 -9.68 -21.91
CA ASP A 220 1.21 -9.48 -20.52
C ASP A 220 2.74 -9.45 -20.43
N PHE A 221 3.30 -8.23 -20.41
CA PHE A 221 4.72 -7.96 -20.21
C PHE A 221 5.07 -7.69 -18.73
N ALA A 222 4.17 -7.93 -17.76
CA ALA A 222 4.45 -7.68 -16.35
C ALA A 222 5.47 -8.66 -15.71
N ARG A 223 5.92 -9.71 -16.42
CA ARG A 223 6.95 -10.66 -15.97
C ARG A 223 6.60 -11.29 -14.61
N ALA A 224 7.30 -10.93 -13.52
CA ALA A 224 7.01 -11.36 -12.14
C ALA A 224 6.26 -10.30 -11.30
N ASN A 225 6.02 -9.12 -11.88
CA ASN A 225 5.48 -7.94 -11.22
C ASN A 225 3.93 -7.92 -11.22
N ASP A 226 3.34 -6.96 -10.51
CA ASP A 226 1.88 -6.79 -10.44
C ASP A 226 1.40 -5.63 -11.33
N ILE A 227 2.27 -4.65 -11.55
CA ILE A 227 2.21 -3.65 -12.62
C ILE A 227 3.54 -3.70 -13.39
N ALA A 228 3.51 -3.48 -14.70
CA ALA A 228 4.66 -2.98 -15.43
C ALA A 228 4.31 -1.81 -16.34
N ALA A 229 5.30 -0.98 -16.64
CA ALA A 229 5.23 0.08 -17.63
C ALA A 229 6.40 -0.04 -18.62
N ALA A 230 6.12 0.13 -19.90
CA ALA A 230 7.10 0.16 -20.97
C ALA A 230 6.98 1.49 -21.73
N THR A 231 7.99 2.34 -21.68
CA THR A 231 8.06 3.61 -22.42
C THR A 231 8.91 3.41 -23.66
N ASN A 232 8.37 3.69 -24.84
CA ASN A 232 9.09 3.56 -26.11
C ASN A 232 10.25 4.56 -26.20
N ALA A 233 11.36 4.17 -26.86
CA ALA A 233 12.55 5.01 -27.07
C ALA A 233 12.24 6.40 -27.65
N VAL A 234 11.21 6.52 -28.49
CA VAL A 234 10.75 7.80 -29.08
C VAL A 234 10.12 8.73 -28.03
N ALA A 235 9.54 8.19 -26.96
CA ALA A 235 8.95 8.93 -25.85
C ALA A 235 9.93 9.16 -24.68
N VAL A 236 11.14 8.59 -24.69
CA VAL A 236 12.16 8.80 -23.64
C VAL A 236 12.57 10.28 -23.49
N PRO A 237 12.72 11.10 -24.55
CA PRO A 237 12.94 12.55 -24.39
C PRO A 237 11.80 13.25 -23.63
N VAL A 238 10.55 12.78 -23.79
CA VAL A 238 9.36 13.33 -23.13
C VAL A 238 9.32 12.93 -21.66
N LEU A 239 9.63 11.66 -21.35
CA LEU A 239 9.85 11.17 -19.98
C LEU A 239 10.92 11.97 -19.22
N LEU A 240 11.95 12.45 -19.93
CA LEU A 240 13.09 13.17 -19.36
C LEU A 240 13.04 14.69 -19.60
N GLN A 241 11.92 15.23 -20.07
CA GLN A 241 11.76 16.66 -20.41
C GLN A 241 12.03 17.59 -19.21
N GLN A 242 11.63 17.17 -18.00
CA GLN A 242 11.91 17.90 -16.77
C GLN A 242 13.42 17.98 -16.47
N VAL A 243 14.15 16.90 -16.77
CA VAL A 243 15.61 16.84 -16.63
C VAL A 243 16.27 17.73 -17.68
N GLU A 244 15.77 17.77 -18.93
CA GLU A 244 16.28 18.73 -19.93
C GLU A 244 16.07 20.18 -19.47
N SER A 245 14.90 20.54 -18.92
CA SER A 245 14.69 21.88 -18.36
C SER A 245 15.69 22.17 -17.25
N GLN A 246 15.80 21.28 -16.27
CA GLN A 246 16.75 21.43 -15.16
C GLN A 246 18.21 21.55 -15.63
N VAL A 247 18.60 20.87 -16.72
CA VAL A 247 19.92 21.02 -17.34
C VAL A 247 20.05 22.43 -17.91
N ARG A 248 19.07 22.85 -18.72
CA ARG A 248 19.05 24.17 -19.37
C ARG A 248 19.08 25.32 -18.35
N ASP A 249 18.31 25.18 -17.27
CA ASP A 249 18.16 26.17 -16.21
C ASP A 249 19.49 26.34 -15.45
N GLN A 250 20.13 25.25 -14.98
CA GLN A 250 21.43 25.38 -14.30
C GLN A 250 22.59 25.77 -15.26
N VAL A 251 22.53 25.38 -16.54
CA VAL A 251 23.49 25.86 -17.55
C VAL A 251 23.37 27.39 -17.70
N ALA A 252 22.15 27.93 -17.67
CA ALA A 252 21.89 29.38 -17.69
C ALA A 252 22.32 30.08 -16.38
N GLU A 253 22.09 29.48 -15.20
CA GLU A 253 22.60 29.99 -13.92
C GLU A 253 24.13 30.17 -13.92
N ASN A 254 24.84 29.32 -14.68
CA ASN A 254 26.30 29.36 -14.84
C ASN A 254 26.76 30.22 -16.03
N GLY A 255 25.89 31.09 -16.56
CA GLY A 255 26.22 32.07 -17.59
C GLY A 255 26.47 31.48 -18.99
N ALA A 256 25.89 30.31 -19.28
CA ALA A 256 26.02 29.60 -20.54
C ALA A 256 24.65 29.28 -21.17
N THR A 257 24.67 28.97 -22.47
CA THR A 257 23.50 28.56 -23.25
C THR A 257 23.65 27.08 -23.61
N LEU A 258 22.63 26.28 -23.31
CA LEU A 258 22.54 24.90 -23.79
C LEU A 258 22.10 24.90 -25.26
N GLU A 259 23.05 24.73 -26.18
CA GLU A 259 22.76 24.74 -27.63
C GLU A 259 22.08 23.45 -28.10
N ARG A 260 22.47 22.30 -27.53
CA ARG A 260 21.79 21.01 -27.72
C ARG A 260 21.95 20.12 -26.50
N LEU A 261 20.89 19.41 -26.15
CA LEU A 261 20.93 18.20 -25.32
C LEU A 261 20.18 17.10 -26.07
N LYS A 262 20.65 15.87 -25.94
CA LYS A 262 20.00 14.69 -26.51
C LYS A 262 20.24 13.52 -25.58
N ILE A 263 19.16 12.89 -25.14
CA ILE A 263 19.20 11.70 -24.30
C ILE A 263 18.67 10.52 -25.12
N THR A 264 19.39 9.42 -25.13
CA THR A 264 19.08 8.23 -25.92
C THR A 264 19.10 6.97 -25.05
N ALA A 265 18.11 6.09 -25.21
CA ALA A 265 18.09 4.82 -24.50
C ALA A 265 19.05 3.81 -25.16
N GLN A 266 19.93 3.21 -24.37
CA GLN A 266 20.85 2.14 -24.77
C GLN A 266 20.70 0.95 -23.82
N ALA A 267 21.28 -0.20 -24.17
CA ALA A 267 21.28 -1.37 -23.30
C ALA A 267 21.93 -1.05 -21.93
N GLY A 268 21.13 -1.11 -20.86
CA GLY A 268 21.54 -0.88 -19.48
C GLY A 268 21.80 0.58 -19.07
N ARG A 269 21.60 1.56 -19.95
CA ARG A 269 21.96 2.98 -19.67
C ARG A 269 21.21 3.97 -20.56
N PHE A 270 20.97 5.19 -20.08
CA PHE A 270 20.80 6.32 -20.99
C PHE A 270 22.17 6.82 -21.42
N HIS A 271 22.33 7.14 -22.71
CA HIS A 271 23.47 7.89 -23.20
C HIS A 271 23.03 9.34 -23.45
N VAL A 272 23.73 10.26 -22.79
CA VAL A 272 23.49 11.70 -22.87
C VAL A 272 24.62 12.30 -23.69
N GLU A 273 24.28 13.08 -24.73
CA GLU A 273 25.22 13.92 -25.45
C GLU A 273 24.69 15.36 -25.53
N GLY A 274 25.59 16.34 -25.60
CA GLY A 274 25.18 17.73 -25.76
C GLY A 274 26.32 18.69 -26.04
N ARG A 275 25.95 19.97 -26.17
CA ARG A 275 26.87 21.09 -26.40
C ARG A 275 26.30 22.33 -25.73
N ALA A 276 27.15 23.04 -24.99
CA ALA A 276 26.82 24.29 -24.34
C ALA A 276 27.93 25.31 -24.61
N SER A 277 27.55 26.57 -24.84
CA SER A 277 28.44 27.66 -25.19
C SER A 277 28.17 28.89 -24.34
N ASN A 278 29.13 29.83 -24.32
CA ASN A 278 28.96 31.13 -23.69
C ASN A 278 29.79 32.17 -24.45
N ASN A 279 29.91 33.38 -23.90
CA ASN A 279 30.68 34.46 -24.51
C ASN A 279 32.21 34.22 -24.57
N THR A 280 32.72 33.10 -24.03
CA THR A 280 34.15 32.79 -23.99
C THR A 280 34.52 31.54 -24.80
N GLY A 281 33.71 30.48 -24.79
CA GLY A 281 34.02 29.24 -25.51
C GLY A 281 32.85 28.28 -25.68
N THR A 282 33.16 27.01 -25.94
CA THR A 282 32.16 25.94 -26.10
C THR A 282 32.69 24.60 -25.55
N ALA A 283 31.82 23.86 -24.88
CA ALA A 283 32.06 22.48 -24.47
C ALA A 283 31.08 21.53 -25.18
N ASN A 284 31.61 20.43 -25.73
CA ASN A 284 30.83 19.24 -26.05
C ASN A 284 30.97 18.24 -24.90
N PHE A 285 29.91 17.53 -24.55
CA PHE A 285 29.95 16.54 -23.48
C PHE A 285 29.16 15.29 -23.87
N SER A 286 29.60 14.14 -23.36
CA SER A 286 28.81 12.92 -23.35
C SER A 286 29.16 12.01 -22.17
N PHE A 287 28.17 11.27 -21.68
CA PHE A 287 28.33 10.30 -20.60
C PHE A 287 27.14 9.32 -20.60
N ASN A 288 27.28 8.26 -19.82
CA ASN A 288 26.25 7.25 -19.62
C ASN A 288 25.66 7.35 -18.21
N VAL A 289 24.36 7.10 -18.11
CA VAL A 289 23.57 7.17 -16.87
C VAL A 289 22.99 5.78 -16.62
N ILE A 290 23.52 5.10 -15.62
CA ILE A 290 23.23 3.70 -15.31
C ILE A 290 22.31 3.62 -14.07
N PRO A 291 21.15 2.96 -14.13
CA PRO A 291 20.23 2.83 -13.00
C PRO A 291 20.78 1.86 -11.94
N ALA A 292 20.52 2.18 -10.67
CA ALA A 292 20.89 1.38 -9.51
C ALA A 292 19.68 1.14 -8.60
N LEU A 293 19.40 -0.12 -8.28
CA LEU A 293 18.28 -0.56 -7.43
C LEU A 293 18.66 -0.68 -5.94
N THR A 294 19.82 -0.15 -5.55
CA THR A 294 20.28 -0.06 -4.15
C THR A 294 21.10 1.20 -3.97
N ALA A 295 20.84 1.95 -2.89
CA ALA A 295 21.71 3.02 -2.43
C ALA A 295 22.48 2.58 -1.18
N SER A 296 23.66 3.15 -0.99
CA SER A 296 24.51 2.91 0.17
C SER A 296 25.04 4.23 0.74
N ARG A 297 25.06 4.35 2.07
CA ARG A 297 25.85 5.38 2.77
C ARG A 297 26.98 4.71 3.54
N PRO A 298 28.19 5.30 3.55
CA PRO A 298 29.31 4.79 4.32
C PRO A 298 28.98 4.78 5.82
N GLY A 299 29.67 3.94 6.56
CA GLY A 299 29.67 3.99 8.02
C GLY A 299 30.78 4.89 8.53
N LYS A 300 30.57 5.55 9.67
CA LYS A 300 31.59 6.39 10.31
C LYS A 300 31.55 6.21 11.83
N SER A 301 32.72 6.17 12.45
CA SER A 301 32.87 6.06 13.90
C SER A 301 33.30 7.40 14.50
N PHE A 302 32.44 7.98 15.33
CA PHE A 302 32.78 9.19 16.09
C PHE A 302 33.25 8.79 17.48
N HIS A 303 34.36 9.39 17.95
CA HIS A 303 34.76 9.24 19.34
C HIS A 303 33.85 10.08 20.24
N TYR A 304 33.12 9.43 21.13
CA TYR A 304 32.16 10.05 22.04
C TYR A 304 32.23 9.31 23.38
N LEU A 305 32.30 10.03 24.50
CA LEU A 305 32.70 9.42 25.77
C LEU A 305 31.54 8.67 26.46
N PRO A 306 31.77 7.47 27.04
CA PRO A 306 32.94 6.59 26.96
C PRO A 306 32.76 5.46 25.92
N LYS A 307 31.94 5.66 24.88
CA LYS A 307 31.68 4.66 23.82
C LYS A 307 31.48 5.33 22.47
N ASN A 308 32.35 5.01 21.52
CA ASN A 308 32.27 5.46 20.13
C ASN A 308 30.84 5.31 19.56
N VAL A 309 30.38 6.34 18.88
CA VAL A 309 29.13 6.35 18.13
C VAL A 309 29.42 5.81 16.75
N PHE A 310 29.00 4.59 16.50
CA PHE A 310 29.13 3.95 15.19
C PHE A 310 27.87 4.17 14.38
N VAL A 311 27.94 5.06 13.38
CA VAL A 311 26.99 4.99 12.27
C VAL A 311 27.41 3.80 11.43
N LYS A 312 26.60 2.75 11.40
CA LYS A 312 26.86 1.58 10.56
C LYS A 312 26.68 1.96 9.08
N PRO A 313 27.46 1.38 8.15
CA PRO A 313 27.15 1.51 6.73
C PRO A 313 25.73 1.01 6.49
N ARG A 314 24.96 1.75 5.69
CA ARG A 314 23.55 1.48 5.44
C ARG A 314 23.36 1.29 3.95
N VAL A 315 23.07 0.06 3.53
CA VAL A 315 22.50 -0.22 2.21
C VAL A 315 20.97 -0.25 2.36
N TRP A 316 20.23 0.34 1.41
CA TRP A 316 18.78 0.25 1.37
C TRP A 316 18.27 0.17 -0.08
N PRO A 317 17.09 -0.46 -0.32
CA PRO A 317 16.48 -0.45 -1.64
C PRO A 317 16.03 0.97 -1.99
N ALA A 318 16.65 1.51 -3.04
CA ALA A 318 16.38 2.82 -3.61
C ALA A 318 16.49 2.72 -5.13
N LEU A 319 15.83 3.61 -5.86
CA LEU A 319 16.15 3.89 -7.25
C LEU A 319 17.04 5.14 -7.25
N GLY A 320 18.21 5.01 -7.82
CA GLY A 320 19.10 6.12 -8.14
C GLY A 320 19.81 5.84 -9.47
N PHE A 321 20.62 6.78 -9.91
CA PHE A 321 21.41 6.65 -11.12
C PHE A 321 22.89 6.87 -10.81
N THR A 322 23.78 6.47 -11.72
CA THR A 322 25.23 6.66 -11.61
C THR A 322 25.82 7.03 -12.96
N THR A 323 26.80 7.93 -12.96
CA THR A 323 27.50 8.39 -14.17
C THR A 323 28.65 7.44 -14.55
N ALA A 324 28.79 7.16 -15.84
CA ALA A 324 29.83 6.30 -16.40
C ALA A 324 30.30 6.82 -17.77
N ASP A 325 31.43 6.29 -18.26
CA ASP A 325 31.98 6.56 -19.60
C ASP A 325 32.06 8.06 -19.98
N VAL A 326 32.39 8.90 -19.00
CA VAL A 326 32.42 10.35 -19.15
C VAL A 326 33.46 10.79 -20.18
N HIS A 327 33.04 11.67 -21.08
CA HIS A 327 33.88 12.35 -22.05
C HIS A 327 33.44 13.82 -22.17
N VAL A 328 34.41 14.73 -22.16
CA VAL A 328 34.18 16.17 -22.34
C VAL A 328 35.26 16.70 -23.26
N ASP A 329 34.85 17.40 -24.30
CA ASP A 329 35.69 18.03 -25.32
C ASP A 329 35.48 19.55 -25.31
N VAL A 330 36.57 20.29 -25.54
CA VAL A 330 36.77 21.64 -24.99
C VAL A 330 37.48 22.53 -26.01
N ASP A 331 36.79 23.57 -26.49
CA ASP A 331 37.46 24.67 -27.17
C ASP A 331 38.14 25.56 -26.11
N PRO A 332 39.49 25.74 -26.08
CA PRO A 332 40.21 26.10 -24.85
C PRO A 332 40.01 27.51 -24.27
N HIS A 333 39.18 28.37 -24.87
CA HIS A 333 38.92 29.72 -24.36
C HIS A 333 37.92 29.73 -23.18
N THR A 334 38.39 29.29 -22.01
CA THR A 334 37.74 29.52 -20.69
C THR A 334 36.26 29.14 -20.61
N TRP A 335 35.99 27.86 -20.40
CA TRP A 335 34.77 27.37 -19.76
C TRP A 335 35.19 26.50 -18.55
N LEU A 336 34.35 26.38 -17.51
CA LEU A 336 34.71 25.60 -16.31
C LEU A 336 33.55 25.15 -15.42
N ALA A 337 32.40 25.82 -15.45
CA ALA A 337 31.29 25.56 -14.51
C ALA A 337 30.14 24.68 -15.07
N VAL A 338 30.14 24.38 -16.37
CA VAL A 338 28.90 24.04 -17.09
C VAL A 338 28.53 22.55 -17.03
N VAL A 339 29.48 21.62 -16.87
CA VAL A 339 29.23 20.17 -17.08
C VAL A 339 29.20 19.34 -15.78
N SER A 340 29.88 19.77 -14.71
CA SER A 340 29.66 19.25 -13.35
C SER A 340 28.20 19.41 -12.94
N VAL A 341 27.66 20.60 -13.22
CA VAL A 341 26.23 20.95 -13.21
C VAL A 341 25.36 19.95 -13.98
N ILE A 342 25.64 19.70 -15.26
CA ILE A 342 24.86 18.76 -16.10
C ILE A 342 24.81 17.36 -15.49
N ALA A 343 25.90 16.91 -14.86
CA ALA A 343 25.96 15.61 -14.22
C ALA A 343 25.15 15.54 -12.91
N GLY A 344 25.27 16.56 -12.04
CA GLY A 344 24.49 16.66 -10.81
C GLY A 344 22.99 16.89 -11.04
N VAL A 345 22.62 17.45 -12.20
CA VAL A 345 21.23 17.55 -12.66
C VAL A 345 20.60 16.20 -12.98
N ILE A 346 21.36 15.17 -13.38
CA ILE A 346 20.77 13.95 -13.94
C ILE A 346 20.46 12.91 -12.84
N ASN A 347 19.63 13.41 -11.93
CA ASN A 347 18.66 12.69 -11.13
C ASN A 347 17.41 13.57 -11.11
N PRO A 348 16.17 13.04 -11.18
CA PRO A 348 14.96 13.87 -11.29
C PRO A 348 14.69 14.85 -10.12
N ILE A 349 15.57 14.94 -9.11
CA ILE A 349 15.53 15.88 -7.97
C ILE A 349 16.99 16.25 -7.55
N ILE A 350 17.23 17.50 -7.12
CA ILE A 350 18.40 18.37 -7.44
C ILE A 350 18.71 19.36 -6.26
N PRO A 351 19.82 20.17 -6.17
CA PRO A 351 20.99 20.48 -7.06
C PRO A 351 22.37 19.99 -6.47
N ILE A 352 23.62 20.48 -6.68
CA ILE A 352 24.23 21.76 -7.19
C ILE A 352 25.73 21.59 -7.64
N ALA A 353 26.22 22.45 -8.56
CA ALA A 353 27.63 22.92 -8.73
C ALA A 353 28.71 21.84 -9.10
N VAL A 354 30.06 22.04 -9.18
CA VAL A 354 31.04 23.13 -8.85
C VAL A 354 32.23 23.17 -9.87
N PHE A 355 33.27 23.99 -9.64
CA PHE A 355 34.59 24.10 -10.34
C PHE A 355 35.64 23.09 -9.75
N ASP A 356 36.92 22.91 -10.14
CA ASP A 356 37.94 23.68 -10.92
C ASP A 356 39.05 22.71 -11.48
N MET A 357 40.16 23.00 -12.19
CA MET A 357 40.85 24.21 -12.69
C MET A 357 41.61 23.91 -14.02
N ALA A 358 41.57 24.83 -14.99
CA ALA A 358 41.62 24.71 -16.46
C ALA A 358 42.50 23.69 -17.25
N SER A 359 43.43 22.92 -16.69
CA SER A 359 44.14 21.85 -17.46
C SER A 359 44.26 20.53 -16.71
N SER A 360 44.39 20.60 -15.39
CA SER A 360 43.94 19.52 -14.52
C SER A 360 42.42 19.31 -14.68
N ALA A 361 41.65 20.35 -15.09
CA ALA A 361 40.21 20.33 -15.35
C ALA A 361 39.75 19.19 -16.25
N ALA A 362 40.43 18.86 -17.36
CA ALA A 362 40.00 17.74 -18.20
C ALA A 362 40.08 16.38 -17.48
N LYS A 363 40.83 16.28 -16.38
CA LYS A 363 40.87 15.11 -15.48
C LYS A 363 40.00 15.30 -14.23
N HIS A 364 39.94 16.51 -13.66
CA HIS A 364 39.05 16.85 -12.55
C HIS A 364 37.60 16.77 -13.00
N LEU A 365 37.14 17.49 -14.03
CA LEU A 365 35.77 17.32 -14.58
C LEU A 365 35.43 15.85 -14.85
N ASN A 366 36.34 15.07 -15.43
CA ASN A 366 36.13 13.63 -15.64
C ASN A 366 36.10 12.78 -14.35
N ALA A 367 36.58 13.29 -13.22
CA ALA A 367 36.46 12.73 -11.88
C ALA A 367 35.26 13.32 -11.11
N ASP A 368 35.02 14.61 -11.21
CA ASP A 368 33.96 15.40 -10.57
C ASP A 368 32.59 15.10 -11.18
N ILE A 369 32.52 14.69 -12.45
CA ILE A 369 31.33 14.11 -13.09
C ILE A 369 31.14 12.64 -12.65
N ARG A 370 32.22 11.91 -12.29
CA ARG A 370 32.13 10.55 -11.71
C ARG A 370 31.81 10.53 -10.22
N SER A 371 32.12 11.63 -9.52
CA SER A 371 31.72 11.88 -8.13
C SER A 371 30.55 12.85 -8.00
N ALA A 372 30.01 13.33 -9.12
CA ALA A 372 28.84 14.20 -9.14
C ALA A 372 27.72 13.46 -8.42
N ASN A 373 27.15 14.10 -7.41
CA ASN A 373 26.02 13.54 -6.70
C ASN A 373 24.83 13.49 -7.67
N THR A 374 24.54 12.30 -8.20
CA THR A 374 23.35 11.97 -9.00
C THR A 374 22.11 11.93 -8.11
N GLY A 375 21.90 13.03 -7.38
CA GLY A 375 20.85 13.33 -6.43
C GLY A 375 20.65 12.32 -5.29
N THR A 376 19.72 12.63 -4.40
CA THR A 376 19.36 11.72 -3.31
C THR A 376 18.58 10.51 -3.84
N PRO A 377 19.06 9.26 -3.64
CA PRO A 377 18.36 8.08 -4.17
C PRO A 377 16.99 7.86 -3.53
N VAL A 378 15.95 7.77 -4.37
CA VAL A 378 14.55 7.72 -3.93
C VAL A 378 14.22 6.33 -3.36
N PRO A 379 13.56 6.22 -2.18
CA PRO A 379 13.17 4.93 -1.62
C PRO A 379 12.21 4.14 -2.54
N ARG A 380 12.74 3.14 -3.25
CA ARG A 380 11.96 2.32 -4.21
C ARG A 380 10.99 1.34 -3.54
N VAL A 381 11.10 1.16 -2.22
CA VAL A 381 10.17 0.38 -1.40
C VAL A 381 9.42 1.33 -0.46
N GLN A 382 8.14 1.53 -0.73
CA GLN A 382 7.23 2.31 0.09
C GLN A 382 6.31 1.40 0.92
N ARG A 383 5.81 1.94 2.04
CA ARG A 383 4.81 1.26 2.90
C ARG A 383 3.68 2.24 3.19
N LEU A 384 2.64 2.17 2.38
CA LEU A 384 1.41 2.94 2.56
C LEU A 384 0.73 2.43 3.85
N LYS A 385 0.58 3.32 4.83
CA LYS A 385 -0.13 3.02 6.08
C LYS A 385 -1.64 3.15 5.82
N PRO A 386 -2.47 2.34 6.49
CA PRO A 386 -3.92 2.50 6.42
C PRO A 386 -4.34 3.86 7.01
N SER A 387 -5.42 4.43 6.48
CA SER A 387 -6.06 5.64 7.03
C SER A 387 -6.73 5.42 8.39
N ARG A 388 -6.99 4.17 8.76
CA ARG A 388 -7.49 3.73 10.08
C ARG A 388 -6.41 2.92 10.83
N PRO A 389 -6.19 3.14 12.14
CA PRO A 389 -5.34 2.28 12.95
C PRO A 389 -5.73 0.80 12.84
N GLY A 390 -4.76 -0.08 12.63
CA GLY A 390 -4.97 -1.54 12.57
C GLY A 390 -5.38 -2.11 11.20
N GLY A 391 -5.62 -1.27 10.18
CA GLY A 391 -5.85 -1.74 8.80
C GLY A 391 -4.63 -2.37 8.12
N PRO A 392 -4.78 -2.87 6.88
CA PRO A 392 -3.67 -3.43 6.10
C PRO A 392 -2.63 -2.37 5.74
N ILE A 393 -1.35 -2.74 5.76
CA ILE A 393 -0.25 -1.90 5.24
C ILE A 393 0.06 -2.36 3.81
N VAL A 394 0.00 -1.49 2.81
CA VAL A 394 0.37 -1.86 1.44
C VAL A 394 1.84 -1.59 1.22
N ARG A 395 2.61 -2.64 0.88
CA ARG A 395 4.00 -2.49 0.42
C ARG A 395 3.99 -2.34 -1.10
N VAL A 396 4.51 -1.22 -1.58
CA VAL A 396 4.78 -0.98 -3.01
C VAL A 396 6.30 -1.03 -3.20
N GLU A 397 6.76 -1.71 -4.25
CA GLU A 397 8.17 -1.81 -4.58
C GLU A 397 8.37 -1.73 -6.10
N ILE A 398 9.16 -0.77 -6.58
CA ILE A 398 9.80 -0.92 -7.90
C ILE A 398 10.81 -2.05 -7.74
N ALA A 399 10.52 -3.21 -8.32
CA ALA A 399 11.34 -4.41 -8.22
C ALA A 399 12.40 -4.42 -9.32
N ASP A 400 11.99 -4.10 -10.55
CA ASP A 400 12.81 -4.08 -11.75
C ASP A 400 12.82 -2.67 -12.37
N TYR A 401 13.97 -2.27 -12.92
CA TYR A 401 14.09 -1.09 -13.78
C TYR A 401 15.16 -1.39 -14.84
N GLU A 402 14.79 -1.33 -16.12
CA GLU A 402 15.68 -1.64 -17.24
C GLU A 402 15.64 -0.52 -18.30
N ILE A 403 16.78 -0.33 -18.96
CA ILE A 403 16.90 0.54 -20.14
C ILE A 403 17.40 -0.33 -21.28
N THR A 404 16.81 -0.18 -22.46
CA THR A 404 17.10 -0.95 -23.66
C THR A 404 17.19 0.00 -24.86
N THR A 405 17.63 -0.49 -26.02
CA THR A 405 17.54 0.26 -27.28
C THR A 405 16.10 0.48 -27.78
N LEU A 406 15.11 -0.13 -27.13
CA LEU A 406 13.68 0.05 -27.42
C LEU A 406 12.98 1.03 -26.44
N GLY A 407 13.69 1.49 -25.40
CA GLY A 407 13.14 2.38 -24.37
C GLY A 407 13.35 1.86 -22.95
N THR A 408 12.43 2.17 -22.03
CA THR A 408 12.55 1.84 -20.59
C THR A 408 11.46 0.91 -20.11
N TYR A 409 11.81 -0.04 -19.23
CA TYR A 409 10.86 -0.91 -18.52
C TYR A 409 10.92 -0.65 -17.01
N ILE A 410 9.75 -0.55 -16.38
CA ILE A 410 9.61 -0.41 -14.92
C ILE A 410 8.68 -1.53 -14.42
N GLY A 411 9.17 -2.39 -13.53
CA GLY A 411 8.40 -3.46 -12.90
C GLY A 411 8.07 -3.12 -11.45
N ILE A 412 6.78 -3.09 -11.09
CA ILE A 412 6.30 -2.73 -9.74
C ILE A 412 5.56 -3.91 -9.11
N THR A 413 5.99 -4.32 -7.92
CA THR A 413 5.24 -5.26 -7.07
C THR A 413 4.44 -4.52 -6.01
N VAL A 414 3.23 -5.02 -5.75
CA VAL A 414 2.31 -4.50 -4.74
C VAL A 414 1.83 -5.66 -3.87
N ARG A 415 2.01 -5.54 -2.56
CA ARG A 415 1.71 -6.62 -1.61
C ARG A 415 0.95 -6.06 -0.40
N PRO A 416 -0.34 -6.38 -0.22
CA PRO A 416 -1.06 -6.04 1.00
C PRO A 416 -0.51 -6.88 2.17
N GLN A 417 0.09 -6.21 3.15
CA GLN A 417 0.50 -6.80 4.42
C GLN A 417 -0.70 -6.73 5.37
N ALA A 418 -1.65 -7.64 5.16
CA ALA A 418 -2.79 -7.83 6.05
C ALA A 418 -2.32 -8.44 7.38
N PRO A 419 -2.64 -7.84 8.54
CA PRO A 419 -2.46 -8.55 9.81
C PRO A 419 -3.48 -9.70 9.89
N PRO A 420 -3.11 -10.89 10.41
CA PRO A 420 -4.01 -12.04 10.47
C PRO A 420 -5.20 -11.79 11.40
N GLY A 421 -6.28 -12.56 11.22
CA GLY A 421 -7.33 -12.66 12.24
C GLY A 421 -6.73 -13.15 13.56
N MET A 422 -7.10 -12.54 14.70
CA MET A 422 -6.39 -12.78 15.96
C MET A 422 -7.23 -12.36 17.19
N LEU A 423 -7.16 -13.16 18.25
CA LEU A 423 -7.63 -12.81 19.59
C LEU A 423 -6.60 -11.94 20.33
N ILE A 424 -7.08 -10.88 20.99
CA ILE A 424 -6.27 -9.91 21.74
C ILE A 424 -6.84 -9.80 23.15
N GLY A 425 -5.97 -9.94 24.17
CA GLY A 425 -6.36 -9.76 25.57
C GLY A 425 -5.22 -10.06 26.54
N PRO A 426 -5.45 -9.93 27.86
CA PRO A 426 -4.45 -10.23 28.89
C PRO A 426 -4.18 -11.74 28.98
N THR A 427 -2.90 -12.15 28.99
CA THR A 427 -2.52 -13.56 29.21
C THR A 427 -2.28 -13.89 30.68
N SER A 428 -2.33 -12.89 31.58
CA SER A 428 -2.33 -13.12 33.03
C SER A 428 -2.87 -11.96 33.85
N ILE A 429 -3.49 -12.26 34.99
CA ILE A 429 -3.80 -11.30 36.04
C ILE A 429 -3.31 -11.78 37.42
N PRO A 430 -3.13 -10.87 38.38
CA PRO A 430 -3.12 -11.17 39.81
C PRO A 430 -4.50 -11.60 40.33
N SER A 431 -4.56 -12.34 41.44
CA SER A 431 -5.83 -12.79 42.03
C SER A 431 -6.64 -11.67 42.68
N ASP A 432 -6.03 -10.57 43.12
CA ASP A 432 -6.75 -9.40 43.62
C ASP A 432 -7.59 -8.71 42.51
N LEU A 433 -7.11 -8.75 41.27
CA LEU A 433 -7.80 -8.16 40.12
C LEU A 433 -8.90 -9.04 39.52
N ARG A 434 -9.13 -10.26 40.04
CA ARG A 434 -10.10 -11.23 39.49
C ARG A 434 -11.56 -10.78 39.54
N ALA A 435 -11.90 -9.84 40.43
CA ALA A 435 -13.25 -9.29 40.54
C ALA A 435 -13.56 -8.28 39.42
N GLY A 436 -12.53 -7.60 38.90
CA GLY A 436 -12.67 -6.62 37.84
C GLY A 436 -13.00 -7.26 36.48
N PRO A 437 -13.75 -6.56 35.62
CA PRO A 437 -13.96 -6.99 34.25
C PRO A 437 -12.65 -6.97 33.45
N LEU A 438 -12.40 -8.04 32.68
CA LEU A 438 -11.30 -8.14 31.73
C LEU A 438 -11.84 -8.05 30.30
N GLU A 439 -11.36 -7.08 29.55
CA GLU A 439 -11.68 -6.90 28.13
C GLU A 439 -10.77 -7.78 27.25
N TYR A 440 -11.39 -8.51 26.34
CA TYR A 440 -10.80 -9.18 25.19
C TYR A 440 -11.40 -8.57 23.91
N SER A 441 -10.66 -8.65 22.81
CA SER A 441 -11.12 -8.19 21.49
C SER A 441 -10.65 -9.14 20.41
N VAL A 442 -11.44 -9.26 19.34
CA VAL A 442 -11.09 -10.04 18.16
C VAL A 442 -10.88 -9.10 16.98
N ARG A 443 -9.77 -9.27 16.26
CA ARG A 443 -9.58 -8.67 14.94
C ARG A 443 -10.00 -9.70 13.89
N PRO A 444 -11.04 -9.46 13.07
CA PRO A 444 -11.35 -10.30 11.92
C PRO A 444 -10.21 -10.33 10.88
N PRO A 445 -10.08 -11.39 10.07
CA PRO A 445 -9.16 -11.40 8.93
C PRO A 445 -9.66 -10.46 7.81
N LEU A 446 -8.77 -10.14 6.86
CA LEU A 446 -9.08 -9.26 5.72
C LEU A 446 -10.26 -9.80 4.89
N GLY A 447 -11.20 -8.94 4.49
CA GLY A 447 -12.42 -9.32 3.77
C GLY A 447 -13.59 -9.78 4.64
N VAL A 448 -13.39 -10.03 5.94
CA VAL A 448 -14.47 -10.29 6.91
C VAL A 448 -14.75 -9.01 7.67
N GLN A 449 -16.01 -8.60 7.79
CA GLN A 449 -16.39 -7.33 8.43
C GLN A 449 -17.55 -7.53 9.44
N PRO A 450 -17.58 -6.82 10.58
CA PRO A 450 -18.60 -7.02 11.62
C PRO A 450 -20.02 -6.59 11.27
N ASP A 451 -20.19 -5.79 10.21
CA ASP A 451 -21.48 -5.34 9.66
C ASP A 451 -22.15 -6.37 8.74
N ASP A 452 -21.52 -7.52 8.51
CA ASP A 452 -22.10 -8.68 7.83
C ASP A 452 -23.21 -9.32 8.71
N PRO A 453 -24.49 -9.27 8.30
CA PRO A 453 -25.61 -9.78 9.12
C PRO A 453 -25.63 -11.31 9.24
N ALA A 454 -24.86 -12.02 8.41
CA ALA A 454 -24.69 -13.46 8.48
C ALA A 454 -23.45 -13.87 9.29
N LEU A 455 -22.60 -12.92 9.72
CA LEU A 455 -21.41 -13.20 10.53
C LEU A 455 -21.77 -13.34 12.01
N ARG A 456 -21.18 -14.35 12.64
CA ARG A 456 -21.31 -14.68 14.05
C ARG A 456 -19.95 -14.59 14.75
N ILE A 457 -19.95 -14.10 15.99
CA ILE A 457 -18.80 -14.16 16.88
C ILE A 457 -19.22 -14.92 18.13
N ARG A 458 -18.65 -16.12 18.29
CA ARG A 458 -18.80 -16.93 19.49
C ARG A 458 -17.65 -16.70 20.44
N TRP A 459 -17.97 -16.31 21.67
CA TRP A 459 -17.06 -16.16 22.77
C TRP A 459 -17.23 -17.31 23.76
N THR A 460 -16.11 -17.88 24.22
CA THR A 460 -16.10 -19.00 25.16
C THR A 460 -15.09 -18.76 26.28
N VAL A 461 -15.45 -19.15 27.50
CA VAL A 461 -14.52 -19.33 28.61
C VAL A 461 -14.58 -20.78 29.05
N ILE A 462 -13.44 -21.46 29.06
CA ILE A 462 -13.27 -22.84 29.52
C ILE A 462 -12.35 -22.90 30.74
N ASP A 463 -12.52 -23.92 31.58
CA ASP A 463 -11.54 -24.25 32.61
C ASP A 463 -10.37 -25.09 32.04
N ALA A 464 -9.42 -25.47 32.91
CA ALA A 464 -8.26 -26.28 32.53
C ALA A 464 -8.57 -27.73 32.12
N SER A 465 -9.81 -28.21 32.29
CA SER A 465 -10.29 -29.51 31.77
C SER A 465 -10.96 -29.42 30.40
N GLY A 466 -11.18 -28.19 29.89
CA GLY A 466 -12.02 -27.94 28.71
C GLY A 466 -13.51 -27.76 29.03
N THR A 467 -13.92 -27.79 30.30
CA THR A 467 -15.32 -27.56 30.69
C THR A 467 -15.70 -26.12 30.41
N VAL A 468 -16.76 -25.92 29.62
CA VAL A 468 -17.30 -24.59 29.27
C VAL A 468 -17.97 -23.97 30.51
N LEU A 469 -17.50 -22.78 30.87
CA LEU A 469 -17.97 -21.99 32.00
C LEU A 469 -18.86 -20.81 31.56
N LEU A 470 -18.59 -20.26 30.37
CA LEU A 470 -19.37 -19.20 29.73
C LEU A 470 -19.31 -19.41 28.21
N ASN A 471 -20.44 -19.21 27.54
CA ASN A 471 -20.58 -19.35 26.10
C ASN A 471 -21.63 -18.37 25.58
N GLU A 472 -21.20 -17.43 24.75
CA GLU A 472 -22.06 -16.46 24.07
C GLU A 472 -21.85 -16.60 22.56
N ASP A 473 -22.93 -16.65 21.76
CA ASP A 473 -22.87 -16.98 20.34
C ASP A 473 -23.96 -16.21 19.59
N ASP A 474 -23.58 -15.18 18.81
CA ASP A 474 -24.50 -14.16 18.31
C ASP A 474 -23.91 -13.37 17.12
N VAL A 475 -24.67 -12.44 16.52
CA VAL A 475 -24.25 -11.60 15.39
C VAL A 475 -22.98 -10.79 15.68
N ALA A 476 -22.13 -10.59 14.67
CA ALA A 476 -20.82 -9.99 14.86
C ALA A 476 -20.84 -8.49 15.25
N ALA A 477 -21.87 -7.74 14.82
CA ALA A 477 -21.95 -6.30 14.98
C ALA A 477 -22.00 -5.87 16.46
N GLY A 478 -20.96 -5.15 16.92
CA GLY A 478 -20.84 -4.72 18.32
C GLY A 478 -20.36 -5.83 19.27
N ARG A 479 -19.94 -6.99 18.73
CA ARG A 479 -19.44 -8.16 19.49
C ARG A 479 -17.97 -8.47 19.22
N GLU A 480 -17.25 -7.54 18.59
CA GLU A 480 -15.80 -7.59 18.40
C GLU A 480 -15.02 -7.48 19.72
N THR A 481 -15.67 -7.01 20.80
CA THR A 481 -15.15 -7.05 22.18
C THR A 481 -15.97 -7.99 23.05
N PHE A 482 -15.34 -8.52 24.10
CA PHE A 482 -15.94 -9.42 25.07
C PHE A 482 -15.35 -9.14 26.46
N THR A 483 -16.21 -9.07 27.47
CA THR A 483 -15.82 -8.64 28.81
C THR A 483 -16.42 -9.55 29.87
N PHE A 484 -15.60 -10.11 30.76
CA PHE A 484 -16.07 -10.92 31.89
C PHE A 484 -15.21 -10.72 33.15
N SER A 485 -15.77 -11.00 34.32
CA SER A 485 -15.03 -11.04 35.60
C SER A 485 -14.66 -12.49 35.96
N PRO A 486 -13.36 -12.86 36.03
CA PRO A 486 -12.94 -14.21 36.40
C PRO A 486 -13.43 -14.70 37.78
N ALA A 487 -13.74 -13.79 38.71
CA ALA A 487 -14.36 -14.12 39.99
C ALA A 487 -15.70 -14.84 39.85
N VAL A 488 -16.49 -14.45 38.84
CA VAL A 488 -17.86 -14.91 38.60
C VAL A 488 -17.87 -16.15 37.71
N VAL A 489 -17.13 -16.11 36.59
CA VAL A 489 -17.10 -17.20 35.61
C VAL A 489 -16.23 -18.38 36.07
N GLY A 490 -15.11 -18.09 36.73
CA GLY A 490 -14.10 -19.10 37.13
C GLY A 490 -13.75 -19.06 38.62
N PRO A 491 -14.72 -19.18 39.55
CA PRO A 491 -14.45 -19.07 40.98
C PRO A 491 -13.39 -20.08 41.44
N GLY A 492 -12.31 -19.56 42.06
CA GLY A 492 -11.20 -20.36 42.60
C GLY A 492 -10.21 -20.92 41.56
N ARG A 493 -10.43 -20.70 40.26
CA ARG A 493 -9.53 -21.22 39.21
C ARG A 493 -8.26 -20.36 39.10
N SER A 494 -7.11 -21.03 38.95
CA SER A 494 -5.81 -20.41 38.64
C SER A 494 -5.58 -20.22 37.13
N GLN A 495 -6.40 -20.85 36.29
CA GLN A 495 -6.27 -20.82 34.84
C GLN A 495 -7.66 -20.87 34.17
N LEU A 496 -7.83 -20.06 33.13
CA LEU A 496 -8.98 -20.08 32.22
C LEU A 496 -8.49 -20.08 30.77
N GLY A 497 -9.17 -20.78 29.87
CA GLY A 497 -9.02 -20.59 28.43
C GLY A 497 -10.11 -19.64 27.93
N ILE A 498 -9.74 -18.62 27.16
CA ILE A 498 -10.67 -17.73 26.47
C ILE A 498 -10.54 -18.06 24.98
N GLY A 499 -11.60 -18.57 24.37
CA GLY A 499 -11.65 -18.90 22.95
C GLY A 499 -12.61 -17.98 22.20
N VAL A 500 -12.25 -17.61 20.97
CA VAL A 500 -13.13 -16.90 20.04
C VAL A 500 -13.23 -17.65 18.72
N ARG A 501 -14.45 -17.80 18.21
CA ARG A 501 -14.73 -18.35 16.87
C ARG A 501 -15.52 -17.32 16.06
N VAL A 502 -14.96 -16.91 14.92
CA VAL A 502 -15.60 -15.99 13.97
C VAL A 502 -15.97 -16.80 12.73
N TYR A 503 -17.27 -16.87 12.43
CA TYR A 503 -17.80 -17.72 11.36
C TYR A 503 -19.08 -17.13 10.75
N ARG A 504 -19.40 -17.45 9.49
CA ARG A 504 -20.63 -17.02 8.82
C ARG A 504 -21.63 -18.17 8.69
N THR A 505 -22.93 -17.85 8.81
CA THR A 505 -24.06 -18.77 8.64
C THR A 505 -24.93 -18.36 7.45
N LEU A 506 -24.91 -19.10 6.35
CA LEU A 506 -25.79 -18.90 5.19
C LEU A 506 -26.73 -20.10 5.05
N GLY A 507 -27.90 -20.01 5.70
CA GLY A 507 -28.80 -21.14 5.90
C GLY A 507 -28.08 -22.26 6.67
N ALA A 508 -28.00 -23.45 6.07
CA ALA A 508 -27.27 -24.59 6.64
C ALA A 508 -25.75 -24.54 6.43
N GLN A 509 -25.22 -23.62 5.60
CA GLN A 509 -23.78 -23.53 5.36
C GLN A 509 -23.08 -22.71 6.45
N ILE A 510 -21.99 -23.27 6.99
CA ILE A 510 -21.13 -22.63 8.00
C ILE A 510 -19.73 -22.48 7.42
N THR A 511 -19.20 -21.25 7.44
CA THR A 511 -17.83 -20.93 7.00
C THR A 511 -17.03 -20.32 8.15
N ASP A 512 -16.00 -21.02 8.61
CA ASP A 512 -15.07 -20.53 9.64
C ASP A 512 -14.01 -19.58 9.08
N PHE A 513 -13.75 -18.48 9.78
CA PHE A 513 -12.70 -17.50 9.44
C PHE A 513 -11.61 -17.36 10.50
N LEU A 514 -11.96 -17.60 11.77
CA LEU A 514 -11.02 -17.60 12.88
C LEU A 514 -11.52 -18.55 13.97
N ASN A 515 -10.61 -19.32 14.55
CA ASN A 515 -10.83 -20.08 15.78
C ASN A 515 -9.52 -20.01 16.58
N ASP A 516 -9.48 -19.17 17.61
CA ASP A 516 -8.25 -18.76 18.32
C ASP A 516 -8.49 -18.76 19.85
N SER A 517 -7.43 -18.98 20.64
CA SER A 517 -7.54 -19.05 22.10
C SER A 517 -6.33 -18.53 22.88
N ILE A 518 -6.64 -17.78 23.94
CA ILE A 518 -5.69 -17.28 24.94
C ILE A 518 -5.90 -18.03 26.26
N THR A 519 -4.81 -18.51 26.86
CA THR A 519 -4.83 -18.96 28.25
C THR A 519 -4.59 -17.77 29.19
N LEU A 520 -5.56 -17.46 30.03
CA LEU A 520 -5.43 -16.51 31.13
C LEU A 520 -4.88 -17.22 32.37
N GLN A 521 -3.74 -16.76 32.85
CA GLN A 521 -3.10 -17.24 34.09
C GLN A 521 -3.44 -16.30 35.26
N ILE A 522 -4.20 -16.80 36.23
CA ILE A 522 -4.58 -16.08 37.47
C ILE A 522 -3.60 -16.48 38.56
N ARG A 523 -2.73 -15.55 38.94
CA ARG A 523 -1.63 -15.74 39.91
C ARG A 523 -2.05 -15.29 41.31
N GLY A 524 -1.18 -15.47 42.30
CA GLY A 524 -1.38 -14.87 43.64
C GLY A 524 -1.50 -13.34 43.60
N PRO A 525 -1.86 -12.72 44.73
CA PRO A 525 -2.07 -11.28 44.79
C PRO A 525 -0.74 -10.53 44.62
N LEU A 526 -0.80 -9.29 44.13
CA LEU A 526 0.42 -8.47 44.06
C LEU A 526 0.88 -8.00 45.44
N ALA A 527 2.19 -7.95 45.62
CA ALA A 527 2.79 -7.21 46.71
C ALA A 527 2.71 -5.68 46.44
N PRO A 528 2.68 -4.84 47.48
CA PRO A 528 2.87 -3.41 47.33
C PRO A 528 4.10 -3.06 46.48
N GLY A 529 4.00 -2.02 45.66
CA GLY A 529 5.04 -1.56 44.75
C GLY A 529 5.35 -2.49 43.56
N THR A 530 4.44 -3.37 43.17
CA THR A 530 4.70 -4.30 42.03
C THR A 530 4.82 -3.58 40.67
N TYR A 531 4.17 -2.43 40.47
CA TYR A 531 4.26 -1.68 39.22
C TYR A 531 5.40 -0.68 39.27
N VAL A 532 6.33 -0.78 38.32
CA VAL A 532 7.52 0.09 38.24
C VAL A 532 7.68 0.71 36.85
N ARG A 533 8.09 1.98 36.83
CA ARG A 533 8.46 2.76 35.64
C ARG A 533 9.70 3.60 35.96
N TRP A 534 10.59 3.81 34.99
CA TRP A 534 11.77 4.68 35.15
C TRP A 534 11.69 5.86 34.18
N PHE A 535 11.90 7.07 34.71
CA PHE A 535 12.19 8.26 33.92
C PHE A 535 13.70 8.42 33.81
N TYR A 536 14.23 8.79 32.65
CA TYR A 536 15.68 8.99 32.46
C TYR A 536 15.99 9.94 31.30
N ASP A 537 17.02 10.76 31.49
CA ASP A 537 17.54 11.69 30.48
C ASP A 537 18.51 10.95 29.54
N VAL A 538 18.09 10.66 28.32
CA VAL A 538 18.99 10.08 27.30
C VAL A 538 19.72 11.20 26.56
N LYS A 539 21.00 11.39 26.88
CA LYS A 539 21.93 12.05 25.95
C LYS A 539 22.05 11.18 24.69
N ASN A 540 21.53 11.70 23.58
CA ASN A 540 21.69 11.13 22.25
C ASN A 540 22.64 12.05 21.46
N PRO A 541 23.87 11.62 21.14
CA PRO A 541 24.71 12.33 20.19
C PRO A 541 23.98 12.43 18.85
N GLN A 542 23.90 13.63 18.30
CA GLN A 542 23.32 13.88 16.98
C GLN A 542 24.42 13.76 15.92
N VAL A 543 24.09 13.08 14.83
CA VAL A 543 24.94 12.98 13.65
C VAL A 543 24.08 13.30 12.44
N VAL A 544 24.59 14.19 11.60
CA VAL A 544 23.98 14.59 10.34
C VAL A 544 24.80 13.95 9.23
N PHE A 545 24.14 13.58 8.13
CA PHE A 545 24.84 13.21 6.91
C PHE A 545 24.92 14.45 6.03
N ASP A 546 26.13 14.78 5.61
CA ASP A 546 26.35 15.80 4.61
C ASP A 546 26.13 15.19 3.23
N GLU A 547 25.13 15.68 2.49
CA GLU A 547 24.80 15.16 1.16
C GLU A 547 25.77 15.69 0.09
N GLN A 548 26.56 16.73 0.37
CA GLN A 548 27.57 17.28 -0.53
C GLN A 548 28.90 16.53 -0.39
N ASP A 549 29.40 16.38 0.84
CA ASP A 549 30.65 15.64 1.12
C ASP A 549 30.44 14.10 1.16
N GLN A 550 29.19 13.62 1.14
CA GLN A 550 28.79 12.22 1.34
C GLN A 550 29.35 11.58 2.64
N GLU A 551 29.67 12.42 3.63
CA GLU A 551 30.21 12.03 4.93
C GLU A 551 29.21 12.24 6.07
N TRP A 552 29.41 11.52 7.18
CA TRP A 552 28.72 11.86 8.43
C TRP A 552 29.49 12.94 9.21
N ALA A 553 28.78 13.90 9.77
CA ALA A 553 29.28 14.93 10.68
C ALA A 553 28.63 14.81 12.07
N TYR A 554 29.30 15.32 13.12
CA TYR A 554 28.75 15.39 14.48
C TYR A 554 28.04 16.72 14.71
N ALA A 555 26.76 16.65 15.09
CA ALA A 555 25.86 17.80 15.19
C ALA A 555 25.44 18.14 16.63
N GLY A 556 26.28 17.79 17.62
CA GLY A 556 26.03 18.08 19.04
C GLY A 556 25.25 16.99 19.78
N GLU A 557 24.59 17.35 20.87
CA GLU A 557 23.80 16.43 21.71
C GLU A 557 22.33 16.86 21.76
N SER A 558 21.40 15.90 21.70
CA SER A 558 20.03 16.10 22.19
C SER A 558 19.83 15.39 23.52
N VAL A 559 19.21 16.07 24.49
CA VAL A 559 18.79 15.46 25.76
C VAL A 559 17.32 15.10 25.64
N VAL A 560 17.02 13.82 25.48
CA VAL A 560 15.65 13.32 25.33
C VAL A 560 15.21 12.69 26.65
N ARG A 561 14.31 13.37 27.37
CA ARG A 561 13.56 12.79 28.48
C ARG A 561 12.74 11.60 27.98
N ARG A 562 12.97 10.42 28.56
CA ARG A 562 12.19 9.21 28.27
C ARG A 562 11.63 8.63 29.56
N HIS A 563 10.48 7.99 29.44
CA HIS A 563 9.98 7.05 30.43
C HIS A 563 10.00 5.64 29.83
N SER A 564 10.17 4.62 30.65
CA SER A 564 9.84 3.26 30.26
C SER A 564 8.33 3.08 30.17
N ARG A 565 7.90 1.97 29.57
CA ARG A 565 6.57 1.42 29.86
C ARG A 565 6.50 0.98 31.34
N TRP A 566 5.31 0.71 31.83
CA TRP A 566 5.12 0.03 33.12
C TRP A 566 5.57 -1.42 33.03
N HIS A 567 6.31 -1.85 34.05
CA HIS A 567 6.74 -3.23 34.27
C HIS A 567 6.14 -3.79 35.55
N ARG A 568 6.03 -5.12 35.62
CA ARG A 568 5.65 -5.89 36.80
C ARG A 568 6.90 -6.53 37.41
N THR A 569 7.14 -6.32 38.70
CA THR A 569 8.27 -6.93 39.42
C THR A 569 8.02 -8.39 39.82
N ASP A 570 6.75 -8.85 39.91
CA ASP A 570 6.39 -10.26 40.11
C ASP A 570 6.65 -11.15 38.88
N ARG A 571 7.05 -10.54 37.75
CA ARG A 571 7.41 -11.23 36.51
C ARG A 571 8.91 -11.20 36.29
N PRO A 572 9.52 -12.30 35.77
CA PRO A 572 10.93 -12.34 35.34
C PRO A 572 11.13 -11.56 34.02
N CYS A 573 10.76 -10.28 34.01
CA CYS A 573 11.05 -9.38 32.91
C CYS A 573 12.48 -8.85 33.09
N SER A 574 13.41 -9.25 32.22
CA SER A 574 14.79 -8.78 32.31
C SER A 574 14.94 -7.26 32.20
N ASN A 575 13.91 -6.55 31.74
CA ASN A 575 13.90 -5.09 31.70
C ASN A 575 13.45 -4.47 33.04
N ALA A 576 12.64 -5.15 33.86
CA ALA A 576 12.20 -4.68 35.17
C ALA A 576 13.35 -4.45 36.16
N SER A 577 14.47 -5.16 35.98
CA SER A 577 15.69 -5.04 36.79
C SER A 577 16.84 -4.29 36.08
N LYS A 578 16.75 -4.04 34.77
CA LYS A 578 17.74 -3.26 34.02
C LYS A 578 17.56 -1.76 34.27
N ARG A 579 18.15 -1.30 35.37
CA ARG A 579 18.37 0.13 35.65
C ARG A 579 19.03 0.81 34.44
N SER A 580 18.54 1.99 34.08
CA SER A 580 19.14 2.77 32.99
C SER A 580 20.58 3.16 33.34
N ARG A 581 21.48 3.20 32.34
CA ARG A 581 22.86 3.71 32.53
C ARG A 581 22.93 5.24 32.69
N TYR A 582 21.81 5.91 32.43
CA TYR A 582 21.64 7.35 32.58
C TYR A 582 21.04 7.66 33.95
N ARG A 583 21.17 8.89 34.44
CA ARG A 583 20.47 9.34 35.66
C ARG A 583 18.97 9.06 35.49
N TYR A 584 18.40 8.33 36.45
CA TYR A 584 17.02 7.88 36.39
C TYR A 584 16.29 8.15 37.70
N GLU A 585 14.99 8.43 37.58
CA GLU A 585 14.03 8.48 38.69
C GLU A 585 13.10 7.28 38.55
N THR A 586 12.68 6.69 39.68
CA THR A 586 11.82 5.50 39.69
C THR A 586 10.46 5.86 40.24
N GLU A 587 9.43 5.59 39.45
CA GLU A 587 8.04 5.63 39.88
C GLU A 587 7.62 4.21 40.23
N VAL A 588 7.21 4.02 41.49
CA VAL A 588 6.70 2.76 42.02
C VAL A 588 5.24 2.97 42.40
N ARG A 589 4.36 2.03 42.05
CA ARG A 589 2.94 2.06 42.41
C ARG A 589 2.42 0.68 42.79
N ASP A 590 1.41 0.66 43.65
CA ASP A 590 0.63 -0.53 43.98
C ASP A 590 -0.38 -0.88 42.87
N SER A 591 -0.77 0.12 42.06
CA SER A 591 -1.74 -0.01 40.97
C SER A 591 -1.29 0.71 39.69
N LEU A 592 -1.83 0.29 38.55
CA LEU A 592 -1.67 1.01 37.28
C LEU A 592 -2.42 2.36 37.33
N PRO A 593 -1.98 3.39 36.56
CA PRO A 593 -2.67 4.69 36.50
C PRO A 593 -4.04 4.65 35.79
N PHE A 594 -4.52 3.47 35.40
CA PHE A 594 -5.81 3.22 34.75
C PHE A 594 -6.38 1.87 35.20
N SER A 595 -7.69 1.68 35.03
CA SER A 595 -8.37 0.42 35.34
C SER A 595 -7.86 -0.73 34.46
N VAL A 596 -7.76 -1.92 35.04
CA VAL A 596 -7.39 -3.19 34.37
C VAL A 596 -8.34 -3.54 33.23
N ALA A 597 -9.60 -3.09 33.29
CA ALA A 597 -10.53 -3.21 32.17
C ALA A 597 -9.99 -2.55 30.89
N LYS A 598 -9.28 -1.42 31.03
CA LYS A 598 -8.70 -0.66 29.91
C LYS A 598 -7.29 -1.13 29.53
N ILE A 599 -6.83 -2.27 30.02
CA ILE A 599 -5.45 -2.73 29.84
C ILE A 599 -5.07 -2.85 28.35
N ALA A 600 -6.01 -3.29 27.51
CA ALA A 600 -5.84 -3.39 26.06
C ALA A 600 -5.62 -2.01 25.39
N LEU A 601 -6.40 -0.99 25.76
CA LEU A 601 -6.28 0.37 25.22
C LEU A 601 -4.92 0.98 25.56
N HIS A 602 -4.45 0.80 26.80
CA HIS A 602 -3.16 1.34 27.27
C HIS A 602 -1.95 0.43 26.96
N ARG A 603 -2.07 -0.53 26.02
CA ARG A 603 -0.98 -1.47 25.68
C ARG A 603 0.36 -0.78 25.33
N THR A 604 0.32 0.40 24.73
CA THR A 604 1.51 1.21 24.40
C THR A 604 2.28 1.69 25.63
N GLU A 605 1.63 1.80 26.79
CA GLU A 605 2.23 2.15 28.08
C GLU A 605 2.69 0.93 28.89
N LEU A 606 2.40 -0.30 28.43
CA LEU A 606 2.62 -1.54 29.19
C LEU A 606 3.70 -2.43 28.57
N CYS A 607 4.59 -3.01 29.38
CA CYS A 607 5.59 -3.93 28.87
C CYS A 607 4.95 -5.22 28.32
N ASP A 608 5.10 -5.46 27.01
CA ASP A 608 4.49 -6.60 26.33
C ASP A 608 4.77 -7.95 27.02
N TYR A 609 6.01 -8.17 27.48
CA TYR A 609 6.41 -9.38 28.23
C TYR A 609 5.76 -9.51 29.62
N CYS A 610 5.48 -8.39 30.32
CA CYS A 610 4.90 -8.41 31.66
C CYS A 610 3.39 -8.73 31.65
N PHE A 611 2.68 -8.31 30.61
CA PHE A 611 1.21 -8.29 30.57
C PHE A 611 0.59 -9.19 29.50
N TYR A 612 1.27 -9.40 28.38
CA TYR A 612 0.79 -10.16 27.22
C TYR A 612 1.67 -11.37 26.88
N GLY A 613 2.83 -11.52 27.53
CA GLY A 613 3.76 -12.65 27.37
C GLY A 613 4.84 -12.45 26.30
N GLY A 614 4.65 -11.52 25.35
CA GLY A 614 5.62 -11.20 24.31
C GLY A 614 5.15 -10.07 23.39
N PRO A 615 6.06 -9.42 22.63
CA PRO A 615 5.71 -8.40 21.65
C PRO A 615 4.71 -8.96 20.62
N GLY A 616 3.68 -8.16 20.30
CA GLY A 616 2.55 -8.60 19.47
C GLY A 616 1.48 -9.39 20.23
N GLY A 617 1.82 -10.03 21.36
CA GLY A 617 0.99 -11.04 22.05
C GLY A 617 1.36 -12.47 21.64
N LEU A 618 2.38 -12.61 20.80
CA LEU A 618 2.95 -13.88 20.39
C LEU A 618 3.58 -14.59 21.60
N ARG A 619 3.33 -15.90 21.71
CA ARG A 619 3.94 -16.76 22.73
C ARG A 619 5.44 -16.90 22.42
N PRO A 620 6.36 -16.85 23.41
CA PRO A 620 7.80 -17.09 23.20
C PRO A 620 8.18 -18.55 22.84
N SER A 621 7.34 -19.24 22.08
CA SER A 621 7.41 -20.67 21.75
C SER A 621 6.91 -20.95 20.33
N LEU A 622 7.25 -20.04 19.41
CA LEU A 622 7.22 -20.16 17.95
C LEU A 622 8.58 -19.64 17.45
#